data_AF-A0A931Z1D4-F1
#
_entry.id   AF-A0A931Z1D4-F1
#
_cell.length_a   1.000
_cell.length_b   1.000
_cell.length_c   1.000
_cell.angle_alpha   90.00
_cell.angle_beta   90.00
_cell.angle_gamma   90.00
#
_symmetry.space_group_name_H-M   'P 1'
#
loop_
_entity.id
_entity.type
_entity.pdbx_description
1 polymer ?
#
loop_
_entity_poly.entity_id
_entity_poly.type
_entity_poly.pdbx_seq_one_letter_code
_entity_poly.pdbx_strand_id
1 'polypeptide(L)'
;MSLGLTAEKLRAVGVETVGVVATAVDRARRYFRYRPPRYPVGADPELATHRAFGVPRPAMSEEILQVVVPRMDELARDSGLAAPPGGGWDALDRQDGIDRNDYASDIERHQVQLTAQFLLDRDGVIRWANIECGRDGLEGLDRLPTDEEFLAAARAL
;
A
#
# COMPACT_ATOMS: atom_id res chain seq x y z
N MET A 1 8.75 -3.62 8.09
CA MET A 1 8.95 -2.17 8.30
C MET A 1 7.62 -1.53 8.70
N SER A 2 7.63 -0.50 9.54
CA SER A 2 6.43 0.29 9.84
C SER A 2 6.57 1.70 9.27
N LEU A 3 5.73 2.07 8.29
CA LEU A 3 5.67 3.42 7.71
C LEU A 3 5.50 4.51 8.78
N GLY A 4 4.86 4.19 9.91
CA GLY A 4 4.71 5.13 11.02
C GLY A 4 6.06 5.52 11.66
N LEU A 5 6.99 4.57 11.77
CA LEU A 5 8.35 4.84 12.28
C LEU A 5 9.19 5.58 11.23
N THR A 6 9.04 5.22 9.95
CA THR A 6 9.70 5.92 8.84
C THR A 6 9.30 7.38 8.77
N ALA A 7 8.01 7.68 8.93
CA ALA A 7 7.49 9.06 8.94
C ALA A 7 8.10 9.91 10.07
N GLU A 8 8.29 9.34 11.26
CA GLU A 8 8.95 10.04 12.38
C GLU A 8 10.41 10.37 12.07
N LYS A 9 11.14 9.44 11.43
CA LYS A 9 12.53 9.65 10.99
C LYS A 9 12.62 10.72 9.90
N LEU A 10 11.70 10.72 8.95
CA LEU A 10 11.61 11.74 7.90
C LEU A 10 11.31 13.13 8.48
N ARG A 11 10.39 13.22 9.44
CA ARG A 11 10.09 14.47 10.14
C ARG A 11 11.30 15.03 10.87
N ALA A 12 12.14 14.18 11.47
CA ALA A 12 13.37 14.60 12.13
C ALA A 12 14.40 15.24 11.19
N VAL A 13 14.29 15.01 9.88
CA VAL A 13 15.13 15.65 8.84
C VAL A 13 14.36 16.70 8.03
N GLY A 14 13.18 17.14 8.51
CA GLY A 14 12.40 18.22 7.90
C GLY A 14 11.48 17.80 6.75
N VAL A 15 11.18 16.50 6.61
CA VAL A 15 10.26 15.97 5.58
C VAL A 15 8.96 15.53 6.24
N GLU A 16 7.85 16.18 5.89
CA GLU A 16 6.51 15.78 6.30
C GLU A 16 5.98 14.63 5.43
N THR A 17 5.22 13.73 6.04
CA THR A 17 4.67 12.54 5.36
C THR A 17 3.16 12.60 5.28
N VAL A 18 2.59 12.30 4.11
CA VAL A 18 1.16 12.08 3.91
C VAL A 18 0.93 10.75 3.19
N GLY A 19 0.00 9.95 3.69
CA GLY A 19 -0.47 8.74 3.01
C GLY A 19 -1.69 9.05 2.15
N VAL A 20 -1.84 8.40 1.00
CA VAL A 20 -3.06 8.42 0.20
C VAL A 20 -3.50 6.99 -0.04
N VAL A 21 -4.76 6.67 0.26
CA VAL A 21 -5.32 5.33 0.07
C VAL A 21 -6.46 5.37 -0.94
N ALA A 22 -6.54 4.35 -1.80
CA ALA A 22 -7.64 4.18 -2.76
C ALA A 22 -9.01 3.90 -2.11
N THR A 23 -9.02 3.70 -0.79
CA THR A 23 -10.21 3.33 -0.02
C THR A 23 -11.10 4.53 0.28
N ALA A 24 -12.43 4.36 0.19
CA ALA A 24 -13.41 5.36 0.62
C ALA A 24 -13.21 5.79 2.09
N VAL A 25 -13.50 7.07 2.37
CA VAL A 25 -13.17 7.71 3.66
C VAL A 25 -13.71 6.98 4.88
N ASP A 26 -14.95 6.50 4.85
CA ASP A 26 -15.58 5.83 6.00
C ASP A 26 -14.95 4.47 6.29
N ARG A 27 -14.57 3.73 5.25
CA ARG A 27 -13.87 2.45 5.40
C ARG A 27 -12.43 2.65 5.84
N ALA A 28 -11.74 3.66 5.29
CA ALA A 28 -10.39 4.03 5.72
C ALA A 28 -10.39 4.38 7.22
N ARG A 29 -11.34 5.20 7.68
CA ARG A 29 -11.52 5.53 9.09
C ARG A 29 -11.76 4.30 9.96
N ARG A 30 -12.61 3.37 9.50
CA ARG A 30 -12.87 2.11 10.23
C ARG A 30 -11.58 1.30 10.39
N TYR A 31 -10.82 1.11 9.31
CA TYR A 31 -9.55 0.38 9.34
C TYR A 31 -8.52 1.04 10.28
N PHE A 32 -8.33 2.36 10.13
CA PHE A 32 -7.35 3.10 10.93
C PHE A 32 -7.74 3.27 12.40
N ARG A 33 -8.97 2.93 12.81
CA ARG A 33 -9.30 2.78 14.24
C ARG A 33 -8.54 1.63 14.90
N TYR A 34 -8.28 0.55 14.15
CA TYR A 34 -7.53 -0.61 14.63
C TYR A 34 -6.02 -0.46 14.44
N ARG A 35 -5.61 0.27 13.39
CA ARG A 35 -4.19 0.56 13.10
C ARG A 35 -3.94 2.06 12.90
N PRO A 36 -3.98 2.89 13.96
CA PRO A 36 -3.85 4.34 13.82
C PRO A 36 -2.54 4.75 13.15
N PRO A 37 -2.57 5.52 12.04
CA PRO A 37 -1.36 6.02 11.40
C PRO A 37 -0.74 7.14 12.23
N ARG A 38 0.59 7.29 12.13
CA ARG A 38 1.36 8.37 12.81
C ARG A 38 1.54 9.61 11.95
N TYR A 39 0.81 9.68 10.84
CA TYR A 39 0.87 10.71 9.81
C TYR A 39 -0.52 10.90 9.20
N PRO A 40 -0.83 12.07 8.60
CA PRO A 40 -2.09 12.30 7.90
C PRO A 40 -2.33 11.30 6.76
N VAL A 41 -3.58 10.87 6.59
CA VAL A 41 -3.99 9.99 5.49
C VAL A 41 -5.18 10.59 4.75
N GLY A 42 -5.04 10.74 3.43
CA GLY A 42 -6.11 11.11 2.50
C GLY A 42 -6.77 9.88 1.85
N ALA A 43 -8.06 9.98 1.57
CA ALA A 43 -8.81 8.99 0.79
C ALA A 43 -8.94 9.46 -0.67
N ASP A 44 -8.68 8.57 -1.62
CA ASP A 44 -8.76 8.80 -3.07
C ASP A 44 -9.56 7.67 -3.77
N PRO A 45 -10.87 7.53 -3.46
CA PRO A 45 -11.69 6.43 -3.97
C PRO A 45 -11.87 6.42 -5.49
N GLU A 46 -11.68 7.57 -6.14
CA GLU A 46 -11.79 7.73 -7.59
C GLU A 46 -10.44 7.67 -8.31
N LEU A 47 -9.37 7.35 -7.56
CA LEU A 47 -7.98 7.23 -8.03
C LEU A 47 -7.48 8.49 -8.75
N ALA A 48 -8.03 9.66 -8.44
CA ALA A 48 -7.67 10.91 -9.11
C ALA A 48 -6.24 11.32 -8.77
N THR A 49 -5.86 11.19 -7.49
CA THR A 49 -4.49 11.46 -7.03
C THR A 49 -3.52 10.42 -7.58
N HIS A 50 -3.87 9.13 -7.51
CA HIS A 50 -3.03 8.06 -8.05
C HIS A 50 -2.72 8.28 -9.54
N ARG A 51 -3.75 8.60 -10.35
CA ARG A 51 -3.57 8.93 -11.76
C ARG A 51 -2.74 10.19 -11.98
N ALA A 52 -2.96 11.24 -11.19
CA ALA A 52 -2.22 12.50 -11.31
C ALA A 52 -0.72 12.32 -11.03
N PHE A 53 -0.36 11.40 -10.13
CA PHE A 53 1.03 11.03 -9.82
C PHE A 53 1.60 9.93 -10.73
N GLY A 54 0.84 9.49 -11.75
CA GLY A 54 1.28 8.47 -12.70
C GLY A 54 1.44 7.08 -12.09
N VAL A 55 0.76 6.78 -10.98
CA VAL A 55 0.86 5.47 -10.32
C VAL A 55 0.14 4.42 -11.17
N PRO A 56 0.83 3.38 -11.64
CA PRO A 56 0.22 2.38 -12.51
C PRO A 56 -0.90 1.61 -11.83
N ARG A 57 -1.89 1.22 -12.64
CA ARG A 57 -2.94 0.27 -12.28
C ARG A 57 -3.01 -0.78 -13.38
N PRO A 58 -2.16 -1.84 -13.33
CA PRO A 58 -2.22 -2.94 -14.28
C PRO A 58 -3.62 -3.60 -14.29
N ALA A 59 -3.87 -4.47 -15.26
CA ALA A 59 -4.99 -5.39 -15.16
C ALA A 59 -4.60 -6.54 -14.23
N MET A 60 -5.56 -7.13 -13.52
CA MET A 60 -5.32 -8.41 -12.84
C MET A 60 -4.99 -9.46 -13.90
N SER A 61 -3.78 -10.01 -13.88
CA SER A 61 -3.31 -11.03 -14.80
C SER A 61 -2.98 -12.34 -14.09
N GLU A 62 -2.86 -13.43 -14.85
CA GLU A 62 -2.40 -14.71 -14.33
C GLU A 62 -1.01 -14.60 -13.67
N GLU A 63 -0.10 -13.79 -14.24
CA GLU A 63 1.23 -13.60 -13.63
C GLU A 63 1.14 -12.91 -12.26
N ILE A 64 0.24 -11.93 -12.10
CA ILE A 64 0.02 -11.27 -10.80
C ILE A 64 -0.59 -12.25 -9.80
N LEU A 65 -1.57 -13.06 -10.22
CA LEU A 65 -2.18 -14.07 -9.35
C LEU A 65 -1.16 -15.09 -8.86
N GLN A 66 -0.23 -15.53 -9.71
CA GLN A 66 0.84 -16.46 -9.34
C GLN A 66 1.79 -15.89 -8.27
N VAL A 67 1.87 -14.56 -8.13
CA VAL A 67 2.68 -13.91 -7.09
C VAL A 67 1.86 -13.64 -5.82
N VAL A 68 0.64 -13.10 -5.96
CA VAL A 68 -0.17 -12.66 -4.83
C VAL A 68 -0.77 -13.84 -4.08
N VAL A 69 -1.27 -14.87 -4.79
CA VAL A 69 -1.97 -16.00 -4.15
C VAL A 69 -1.06 -16.75 -3.15
N PRO A 70 0.16 -17.15 -3.50
CA PRO A 70 1.04 -17.84 -2.55
C PRO A 70 1.41 -16.98 -1.33
N ARG A 71 1.59 -15.66 -1.50
CA ARG A 71 1.89 -14.74 -0.40
C ARG A 71 0.73 -14.62 0.58
N MET A 72 -0.50 -14.65 0.07
CA MET A 72 -1.70 -14.60 0.92
C MET A 72 -1.93 -15.90 1.67
N ASP A 73 -1.65 -17.04 1.04
CA ASP A 73 -1.64 -18.33 1.73
C ASP A 73 -0.56 -18.37 2.82
N GLU A 74 0.63 -17.80 2.56
CA GLU A 74 1.70 -17.66 3.55
C GLU A 74 1.28 -16.76 4.72
N LEU A 75 0.71 -15.59 4.46
CA LEU A 75 0.20 -14.68 5.49
C LEU A 75 -0.87 -15.33 6.38
N ALA A 76 -1.79 -16.10 5.77
CA ALA A 76 -2.79 -16.86 6.51
C ALA A 76 -2.13 -17.91 7.43
N ARG A 77 -1.13 -18.66 6.93
CA ARG A 77 -0.37 -19.63 7.73
C ARG A 77 0.39 -18.98 8.88
N ASP A 78 1.07 -17.87 8.63
CA ASP A 78 1.81 -17.11 9.66
C ASP A 78 0.87 -16.56 10.74
N SER A 79 -0.38 -16.30 10.37
CA SER A 79 -1.47 -15.92 11.28
C SER A 79 -2.11 -17.12 12.02
N GLY A 80 -1.61 -18.35 11.79
CA GLY A 80 -2.12 -19.57 12.41
C GLY A 80 -3.43 -20.10 11.82
N LEU A 81 -3.82 -19.65 10.63
CA LEU A 81 -5.06 -20.03 9.98
C LEU A 81 -4.88 -21.25 9.08
N ALA A 82 -5.85 -22.16 9.12
CA ALA A 82 -5.97 -23.25 8.16
C ALA A 82 -6.76 -22.78 6.94
N ALA A 83 -6.17 -22.89 5.75
CA ALA A 83 -6.79 -22.58 4.47
C ALA A 83 -6.41 -23.63 3.41
N PRO A 84 -7.31 -23.98 2.46
CA PRO A 84 -6.90 -24.71 1.27
C PRO A 84 -5.95 -23.85 0.41
N PRO A 85 -5.17 -24.45 -0.52
CA PRO A 85 -4.37 -23.68 -1.48
C PRO A 85 -5.23 -22.66 -2.23
N GLY A 86 -4.77 -21.41 -2.28
CA GLY A 86 -5.51 -20.27 -2.84
C GLY A 86 -6.59 -19.68 -1.93
N GLY A 87 -6.79 -20.22 -0.73
CA GLY A 87 -7.82 -19.82 0.23
C GLY A 87 -7.39 -18.79 1.27
N GLY A 88 -6.17 -18.24 1.18
CA GLY A 88 -5.62 -17.32 2.18
C GLY A 88 -6.50 -16.09 2.45
N TRP A 89 -7.02 -15.44 1.41
CA TRP A 89 -7.94 -14.29 1.54
C TRP A 89 -9.19 -14.64 2.36
N ASP A 90 -9.90 -15.71 1.97
CA ASP A 90 -11.15 -16.11 2.64
C ASP A 90 -10.92 -16.51 4.10
N ALA A 91 -9.74 -17.06 4.42
CA ALA A 91 -9.38 -17.39 5.80
C ALA A 91 -9.15 -16.13 6.65
N LEU A 92 -8.41 -15.15 6.12
CA LEU A 92 -8.12 -13.87 6.78
C LEU A 92 -9.40 -13.04 6.97
N ASP A 93 -10.23 -12.92 5.94
CA ASP A 93 -11.53 -12.23 6.02
C ASP A 93 -12.41 -12.82 7.11
N ARG A 94 -12.49 -14.15 7.18
CA ARG A 94 -13.29 -14.85 8.20
C ARG A 94 -12.75 -14.58 9.61
N GLN A 95 -11.43 -14.56 9.79
CA GLN A 95 -10.81 -14.24 11.07
C GLN A 95 -11.16 -12.81 11.51
N ASP A 96 -11.13 -11.86 10.57
CA ASP A 96 -11.37 -10.45 10.85
C ASP A 96 -12.87 -10.08 10.86
N GLY A 97 -13.76 -11.05 10.56
CA GLY A 97 -15.20 -10.83 10.49
C GLY A 97 -15.61 -9.91 9.35
N ILE A 98 -14.83 -9.89 8.27
CA ILE A 98 -15.05 -9.04 7.09
C ILE A 98 -15.91 -9.83 6.09
N ASP A 99 -17.04 -9.25 5.69
CA ASP A 99 -17.80 -9.77 4.55
C ASP A 99 -17.20 -9.23 3.25
N ARG A 100 -16.85 -10.11 2.31
CA ARG A 100 -16.33 -9.73 0.99
C ARG A 100 -17.27 -8.79 0.23
N ASN A 101 -18.56 -8.89 0.46
CA ASN A 101 -19.55 -8.00 -0.14
C ASN A 101 -19.39 -6.54 0.31
N ASP A 102 -18.84 -6.31 1.51
CA ASP A 102 -18.58 -4.95 2.02
C ASP A 102 -17.49 -4.22 1.22
N TYR A 103 -16.69 -4.95 0.42
CA TYR A 103 -15.58 -4.38 -0.32
C TYR A 103 -15.44 -4.88 -1.76
N ALA A 104 -16.42 -5.61 -2.29
CA ALA A 104 -16.42 -6.11 -3.66
C ALA A 104 -16.32 -4.99 -4.72
N SER A 105 -16.99 -3.85 -4.48
CA SER A 105 -16.88 -2.68 -5.37
C SER A 105 -15.48 -2.09 -5.41
N ASP A 106 -14.76 -2.18 -4.29
CA ASP A 106 -13.45 -1.57 -4.11
C ASP A 106 -12.37 -2.47 -4.71
N ILE A 107 -12.55 -3.80 -4.57
CA ILE A 107 -11.84 -4.81 -5.35
C ILE A 107 -11.93 -4.47 -6.84
N GLU A 108 -13.14 -4.33 -7.40
CA GLU A 108 -13.32 -4.06 -8.83
C GLU A 108 -12.63 -2.75 -9.27
N ARG A 109 -12.68 -1.72 -8.42
CA ARG A 109 -12.13 -0.39 -8.75
C ARG A 109 -10.60 -0.35 -8.72
N HIS A 110 -9.97 -0.98 -7.73
CA HIS A 110 -8.55 -0.74 -7.43
C HIS A 110 -7.77 -2.00 -7.01
N GLN A 111 -8.20 -3.20 -7.42
CA GLN A 111 -7.62 -4.50 -7.03
C GLN A 111 -6.11 -4.64 -7.16
N VAL A 112 -5.53 -3.94 -8.14
CA VAL A 112 -4.10 -3.97 -8.46
C VAL A 112 -3.57 -2.54 -8.62
N GLN A 113 -4.11 -1.61 -7.83
CA GLN A 113 -3.53 -0.29 -7.72
C GLN A 113 -2.15 -0.43 -7.05
N LEU A 114 -1.09 -0.14 -7.80
CA LEU A 114 0.27 -0.23 -7.26
C LEU A 114 0.50 0.84 -6.20
N THR A 115 1.45 0.57 -5.31
CA THR A 115 1.92 1.51 -4.31
C THR A 115 3.08 2.35 -4.87
N ALA A 116 3.11 3.65 -4.56
CA ALA A 116 4.23 4.52 -4.91
C ALA A 116 4.57 5.47 -3.77
N GLN A 117 5.82 5.93 -3.74
CA GLN A 117 6.31 6.96 -2.84
C GLN A 117 7.02 8.04 -3.64
N PHE A 118 6.73 9.29 -3.29
CA PHE A 118 7.28 10.46 -3.95
C PHE A 118 7.86 11.39 -2.90
N LEU A 119 8.98 12.01 -3.23
CA LEU A 119 9.56 13.08 -2.45
C LEU A 119 9.39 14.38 -3.23
N LEU A 120 8.62 15.30 -2.65
CA LEU A 120 8.36 16.61 -3.22
C LEU A 120 9.24 17.65 -2.51
N ASP A 121 9.78 18.59 -3.27
CA ASP A 121 10.40 19.78 -2.67
C ASP A 121 9.36 20.83 -2.26
N ARG A 122 9.84 21.98 -1.77
CA ARG A 122 8.99 23.08 -1.28
C ARG A 122 8.17 23.76 -2.37
N ASP A 123 8.56 23.61 -3.63
CA ASP A 123 7.85 24.16 -4.79
C ASP A 123 6.85 23.13 -5.36
N GLY A 124 6.71 21.96 -4.72
CA GLY A 124 5.81 20.90 -5.14
C GLY A 124 6.36 20.05 -6.29
N VAL A 125 7.66 20.13 -6.59
CA VAL A 125 8.30 19.36 -7.66
C VAL A 125 8.71 17.99 -7.12
N ILE A 126 8.38 16.93 -7.85
CA ILE A 126 8.84 15.57 -7.55
C ILE A 126 10.34 15.50 -7.83
N ARG A 127 11.13 15.25 -6.79
CA ARG A 127 12.60 15.12 -6.85
C ARG A 127 13.08 13.69 -6.78
N TRP A 128 12.26 12.81 -6.20
CA TRP A 128 12.50 11.38 -6.16
C TRP A 128 11.17 10.63 -6.20
N ALA A 129 11.18 9.46 -6.82
CA ALA A 129 10.03 8.58 -6.93
C ALA A 129 10.48 7.12 -6.80
N ASN A 130 9.69 6.34 -6.06
CA ASN A 130 9.71 4.89 -6.10
C ASN A 130 8.30 4.41 -6.43
N ILE A 131 8.17 3.66 -7.51
CA ILE A 131 6.92 3.01 -7.89
C ILE A 131 7.15 1.50 -7.78
N GLU A 132 6.25 0.84 -7.06
CA GLU A 132 6.23 -0.61 -6.92
C GLU A 132 6.34 -1.29 -8.29
N CYS A 133 7.04 -2.44 -8.31
CA CYS A 133 7.42 -3.16 -9.52
C CYS A 133 8.34 -2.43 -10.51
N GLY A 134 8.68 -1.15 -10.30
CA GLY A 134 9.53 -0.39 -11.23
C GLY A 134 10.99 -0.86 -11.25
N ARG A 135 11.53 -1.29 -10.11
CA ARG A 135 12.93 -1.77 -9.98
C ARG A 135 13.05 -3.29 -10.16
N ASP A 136 12.19 -4.04 -9.48
CA ASP A 136 12.32 -5.50 -9.31
C ASP A 136 11.23 -6.29 -10.07
N GLY A 137 10.41 -5.63 -10.91
CA GLY A 137 9.25 -6.27 -11.53
C GLY A 137 8.26 -6.79 -10.48
N LEU A 138 7.53 -7.87 -10.79
CA LEU A 138 6.53 -8.43 -9.87
C LEU A 138 7.11 -8.94 -8.53
N GLU A 139 8.41 -9.23 -8.46
CA GLU A 139 9.05 -9.58 -7.18
C GLU A 139 9.01 -8.41 -6.19
N GLY A 140 9.04 -7.18 -6.70
CA GLY A 140 8.95 -5.95 -5.92
C GLY A 140 7.53 -5.57 -5.48
N LEU A 141 6.51 -6.37 -5.76
CA LEU A 141 5.15 -6.15 -5.26
C LEU A 141 5.17 -6.14 -3.71
N ASP A 142 4.38 -5.29 -3.08
CA ASP A 142 4.29 -4.99 -1.66
C ASP A 142 5.63 -4.63 -0.98
N ARG A 143 6.67 -4.31 -1.78
CA ARG A 143 8.00 -3.98 -1.27
C ARG A 143 8.17 -2.47 -1.16
N LEU A 144 8.20 -2.00 0.08
CA LEU A 144 8.52 -0.61 0.39
C LEU A 144 10.04 -0.38 0.46
N PRO A 145 10.53 0.81 0.05
CA PRO A 145 11.90 1.24 0.30
C PRO A 145 12.25 1.17 1.77
N THR A 146 13.51 0.88 2.07
CA THR A 146 14.06 0.89 3.44
C THR A 146 14.04 2.28 4.07
N ASP A 147 14.08 2.36 5.41
CA ASP A 147 14.21 3.64 6.12
C ASP A 147 15.47 4.39 5.66
N GLU A 148 16.53 3.66 5.36
CA GLU A 148 17.78 4.19 4.83
C GLU A 148 17.61 4.75 3.43
N GLU A 149 16.90 4.05 2.53
CA GLU A 149 16.59 4.56 1.19
C GLU A 149 15.75 5.84 1.25
N PHE A 150 14.75 5.91 2.12
CA PHE A 150 13.96 7.13 2.33
C PHE A 150 14.82 8.29 2.84
N LEU A 151 15.65 8.04 3.85
CA LEU A 151 16.53 9.06 4.43
C LEU A 151 17.62 9.52 3.45
N ALA A 152 18.14 8.60 2.62
CA ALA A 152 19.10 8.92 1.58
C ALA A 152 18.47 9.83 0.52
N ALA A 153 17.24 9.52 0.07
CA ALA A 153 16.50 10.38 -0.85
C ALA A 153 16.25 11.78 -0.25
N ALA A 154 15.83 11.85 1.02
CA ALA A 154 15.59 13.11 1.72
C ALA A 154 16.84 13.99 1.84
N ARG A 155 18.02 13.39 2.05
CA ARG A 155 19.30 14.11 2.18
C ARG A 155 19.92 14.54 0.85
N ALA A 156 19.43 13.99 -0.27
CA ALA A 156 19.89 14.31 -1.61
C ALA A 156 19.17 15.53 -2.22
N LEU A 157 18.19 16.09 -1.51
CA LEU A 157 17.56 17.39 -1.78
C LEU A 157 18.43 18.56 -1.31
#